data_AF-A0A379ZVV2-F1
#
_entry.id   AF-A0A379ZVV2-F1
#
_cell.length_a   1.000
_cell.length_b   1.000
_cell.length_c   1.000
_cell.angle_alpha   90.00
_cell.angle_beta   90.00
_cell.angle_gamma   90.00
#
_symmetry.space_group_name_H-M   'P 1'
#
loop_
_entity.id
_entity.type
_entity.pdbx_description
1 polymer ?
#
loop_
_entity_poly.entity_id
_entity_poly.type
_entity_poly.pdbx_seq_one_letter_code
_entity_poly.pdbx_strand_id
1 'polypeptide(L)'
;MAKSTAVFLPPAFLDATRAIMPAELAMDDFIAACQRPLRRSLRVNTLKISVADFLALVQDYDWRLEPIPWCAEGFWIERDDEELRLGSAAEHLSGLFYIQEASSMLPVSALFAGDAAPTRVLDVAAAPGSKTTQIAALMGNQGGIVANEYSASRVKVLHANISRCGVQNTALTHFDGRVFGAALPESFDAILLDAPCSGEGVVRKDPDAMSNWSPNSVAEIAATQRELIDSAFHALAAGRRDGLFPPCTLNAQENQQVVRWLLDTYGRRGQRRAAG
;
A
#
# COMPACT_ATOMS: atom_id res chain seq x y z
N MET A 1 -13.78 7.41 -32.72
CA MET A 1 -14.61 8.07 -31.69
C MET A 1 -13.91 7.89 -30.35
N ALA A 2 -13.34 8.96 -29.79
CA ALA A 2 -12.73 8.89 -28.47
C ALA A 2 -13.84 8.59 -27.46
N LYS A 3 -13.76 7.45 -26.74
CA LYS A 3 -14.61 7.23 -25.56
C LYS A 3 -14.40 8.44 -24.64
N SER A 4 -15.48 9.05 -24.19
CA SER A 4 -15.42 10.02 -23.10
C SER A 4 -14.67 9.36 -21.94
N THR A 5 -13.45 9.83 -21.67
CA THR A 5 -12.52 9.35 -20.63
C THR A 5 -12.86 9.93 -19.25
N ALA A 6 -14.09 10.37 -19.04
CA ALA A 6 -14.53 10.88 -17.75
C ALA A 6 -14.72 9.70 -16.80
N VAL A 7 -14.06 9.76 -15.66
CA VAL A 7 -14.16 8.78 -14.59
C VAL A 7 -15.60 8.76 -14.08
N PHE A 8 -16.22 7.59 -14.03
CA PHE A 8 -17.57 7.43 -13.50
C PHE A 8 -17.54 7.48 -11.96
N LEU A 9 -18.31 8.41 -11.38
CA LEU A 9 -18.46 8.56 -9.94
C LEU A 9 -19.94 8.36 -9.57
N PRO A 10 -20.30 7.27 -8.87
CA PRO A 10 -21.70 7.02 -8.48
C PRO A 10 -22.25 8.14 -7.58
N PRO A 11 -23.52 8.56 -7.73
CA PRO A 11 -24.12 9.57 -6.86
C PRO A 11 -24.03 9.23 -5.37
N ALA A 12 -24.29 7.97 -5.02
CA ALA A 12 -24.20 7.50 -3.63
C ALA A 12 -22.76 7.59 -3.06
N PHE A 13 -21.73 7.43 -3.91
CA PHE A 13 -20.34 7.63 -3.51
C PHE A 13 -20.05 9.11 -3.24
N LEU A 14 -20.53 10.01 -4.10
CA LEU A 14 -20.38 11.46 -3.91
C LEU A 14 -21.09 11.93 -2.64
N ASP A 15 -22.28 11.41 -2.36
CA ASP A 15 -23.04 11.74 -1.14
C ASP A 15 -22.33 11.25 0.12
N ALA A 16 -21.80 10.02 0.10
CA ALA A 16 -21.02 9.47 1.21
C ALA A 16 -19.72 10.27 1.44
N THR A 17 -19.02 10.65 0.36
CA THR A 17 -17.81 11.47 0.44
C THR A 17 -18.13 12.86 0.99
N ARG A 18 -19.25 13.47 0.58
CA ARG A 18 -19.67 14.80 1.08
C ARG A 18 -19.92 14.79 2.58
N ALA A 19 -20.46 13.70 3.11
CA ALA A 19 -20.78 13.56 4.52
C ALA A 19 -19.53 13.50 5.43
N ILE A 20 -18.37 13.11 4.89
CA ILE A 20 -17.12 12.97 5.65
C ILE A 20 -16.05 14.01 5.27
N MET A 21 -16.33 14.85 4.28
CA MET A 21 -15.39 15.86 3.78
C MET A 21 -15.15 16.95 4.85
N PRO A 22 -13.89 17.29 5.16
CA PRO A 22 -13.56 18.43 6.00
C PRO A 22 -14.13 19.73 5.41
N ALA A 23 -14.53 20.67 6.29
CA ALA A 23 -15.23 21.90 5.88
C ALA A 23 -14.36 22.84 5.02
N GLU A 24 -13.04 22.72 5.12
CA GLU A 24 -12.05 23.46 4.36
C GLU A 24 -11.84 22.96 2.92
N LEU A 25 -12.39 21.79 2.58
CA LEU A 25 -12.27 21.21 1.23
C LEU A 25 -13.57 21.39 0.44
N ALA A 26 -13.44 21.64 -0.87
CA ALA A 26 -14.56 21.74 -1.77
C ALA A 26 -14.79 20.42 -2.51
N MET A 27 -16.06 19.99 -2.60
CA MET A 27 -16.43 18.78 -3.36
C MET A 27 -16.08 18.91 -4.85
N ASP A 28 -16.19 20.10 -5.42
CA ASP A 28 -15.87 20.34 -6.82
C ASP A 28 -14.37 20.12 -7.11
N ASP A 29 -13.48 20.50 -6.18
CA ASP A 29 -12.05 20.24 -6.29
C ASP A 29 -11.73 18.74 -6.24
N PHE A 30 -12.43 18.00 -5.37
CA PHE A 30 -12.32 16.55 -5.29
C PHE A 30 -12.75 15.88 -6.61
N ILE A 31 -13.91 16.25 -7.14
CA ILE A 31 -14.42 15.74 -8.42
C ILE A 31 -13.42 16.09 -9.53
N ALA A 32 -12.94 17.32 -9.61
CA ALA A 32 -11.94 17.74 -10.60
C ALA A 32 -10.62 16.98 -10.45
N ALA A 33 -10.19 16.64 -9.23
CA ALA A 33 -9.03 15.79 -9.00
C ALA A 33 -9.23 14.36 -9.48
N CYS A 34 -10.41 13.77 -9.26
CA CYS A 34 -10.77 12.44 -9.75
C CYS A 34 -10.79 12.36 -11.27
N GLN A 35 -11.13 13.45 -11.96
CA GLN A 35 -11.11 13.51 -13.43
C GLN A 35 -9.72 13.73 -14.03
N ARG A 36 -8.69 14.03 -13.22
CA ARG A 36 -7.31 14.21 -13.69
C ARG A 36 -6.54 12.89 -13.65
N PRO A 37 -5.75 12.58 -14.69
CA PRO A 37 -4.93 11.36 -14.70
C PRO A 37 -3.96 11.34 -13.52
N LEU A 38 -3.65 10.15 -13.04
CA LEU A 38 -2.69 9.97 -11.96
C LEU A 38 -1.27 10.31 -12.45
N ARG A 39 -0.53 11.09 -11.65
CA ARG A 39 0.89 11.36 -11.92
C ARG A 39 1.67 10.04 -11.78
N ARG A 40 2.49 9.72 -12.78
CA ARG A 40 3.38 8.56 -12.70
C ARG A 40 4.41 8.77 -11.61
N SER A 41 4.75 7.70 -10.91
CA SER A 41 5.74 7.73 -9.84
C SER A 41 6.57 6.44 -9.84
N LEU A 42 7.77 6.56 -9.32
CA LEU A 42 8.70 5.46 -9.12
C LEU A 42 9.35 5.57 -7.74
N ARG A 43 9.85 4.44 -7.25
CA ARG A 43 10.64 4.37 -6.02
C ARG A 43 11.97 3.70 -6.30
N VAL A 44 13.06 4.36 -5.93
CA VAL A 44 14.42 3.80 -6.01
C VAL A 44 14.55 2.62 -5.05
N ASN A 45 15.21 1.56 -5.51
CA ASN A 45 15.51 0.38 -4.72
C ASN A 45 16.89 0.51 -4.08
N THR A 46 16.91 0.95 -2.83
CA THR A 46 18.13 1.19 -2.04
C THR A 46 18.90 -0.08 -1.66
N LEU A 47 18.38 -1.27 -1.95
CA LEU A 47 19.16 -2.51 -1.89
C LEU A 47 20.20 -2.63 -3.01
N LYS A 48 20.02 -1.91 -4.11
CA LYS A 48 20.86 -2.03 -5.32
C LYS A 48 21.63 -0.77 -5.68
N ILE A 49 21.07 0.40 -5.38
CA ILE A 49 21.68 1.69 -5.75
C ILE A 49 21.24 2.77 -4.76
N SER A 50 22.13 3.71 -4.45
CA SER A 50 21.74 4.88 -3.65
C SER A 50 20.84 5.83 -4.45
N VAL A 51 20.06 6.66 -3.78
CA VAL A 51 19.24 7.68 -4.47
C VAL A 51 20.12 8.64 -5.28
N ALA A 52 21.26 9.07 -4.73
CA ALA A 52 22.18 9.97 -5.42
C ALA A 52 22.76 9.33 -6.70
N ASP A 53 23.20 8.08 -6.62
CA ASP A 53 23.76 7.37 -7.77
C ASP A 53 22.68 7.07 -8.82
N PHE A 54 21.43 6.80 -8.40
CA PHE A 54 20.33 6.63 -9.33
C PHE A 54 20.03 7.91 -10.11
N LEU A 55 19.97 9.06 -9.42
CA LEU A 55 19.76 10.36 -10.07
C LEU A 55 20.90 10.70 -11.04
N ALA A 56 22.16 10.38 -10.70
CA ALA A 56 23.28 10.53 -11.60
C ALA A 56 23.22 9.57 -12.80
N LEU A 57 22.76 8.33 -12.59
CA LEU A 57 22.62 7.33 -13.66
C LEU A 57 21.60 7.74 -14.71
N VAL A 58 20.47 8.34 -14.29
CA VAL A 58 19.37 8.73 -15.19
C VAL A 58 19.44 10.19 -15.60
N GLN A 59 20.53 10.91 -15.31
CA GLN A 59 20.66 12.34 -15.59
C GLN A 59 20.57 12.68 -17.09
N ASP A 60 21.02 11.76 -17.96
CA ASP A 60 20.99 11.91 -19.41
C ASP A 60 19.65 11.48 -20.01
N TYR A 61 18.73 10.97 -19.18
CA TYR A 61 17.37 10.67 -19.60
C TYR A 61 16.54 11.96 -19.54
N ASP A 62 15.60 12.09 -20.47
CA ASP A 62 14.64 13.20 -20.45
C ASP A 62 13.53 12.97 -19.40
N TRP A 63 13.94 12.78 -18.15
CA TRP A 63 13.07 12.51 -17.01
C TRP A 63 13.15 13.68 -16.04
N ARG A 64 12.00 14.25 -15.72
CA ARG A 64 11.87 15.22 -14.62
C ARG A 64 11.38 14.49 -13.39
N LEU A 65 12.25 14.40 -12.38
CA LEU A 65 11.98 13.70 -11.13
C LEU A 65 11.71 14.72 -10.02
N GLU A 66 10.48 14.75 -9.53
CA GLU A 66 10.09 15.57 -8.37
C GLU A 66 10.01 14.69 -7.12
N PRO A 67 10.68 15.05 -6.01
CA PRO A 67 10.71 14.23 -4.80
C PRO A 67 9.33 14.12 -4.13
N ILE A 68 9.00 12.94 -3.62
CA ILE A 68 7.79 12.68 -2.86
C ILE A 68 8.05 13.01 -1.38
N PRO A 69 7.27 13.92 -0.74
CA PRO A 69 7.60 14.43 0.60
C PRO A 69 7.67 13.38 1.72
N TRP A 70 6.97 12.27 1.57
CA TRP A 70 6.86 11.21 2.59
C TRP A 70 7.69 9.96 2.28
N CYS A 71 8.48 9.95 1.21
CA CYS A 71 9.36 8.82 0.87
C CYS A 71 10.60 9.37 0.15
N ALA A 72 11.75 9.32 0.84
CA ALA A 72 13.01 9.88 0.33
C ALA A 72 13.51 9.19 -0.95
N GLU A 73 13.11 7.94 -1.17
CA GLU A 73 13.42 7.15 -2.35
C GLU A 73 12.36 7.30 -3.45
N GLY A 74 11.28 8.04 -3.21
CA GLY A 74 10.13 8.18 -4.10
C GLY A 74 10.18 9.47 -4.94
N PHE A 75 9.83 9.34 -6.22
CA PHE A 75 9.77 10.47 -7.15
C PHE A 75 8.51 10.40 -8.03
N TRP A 76 7.84 11.53 -8.22
CA TRP A 76 6.99 11.71 -9.40
C TRP A 76 7.87 11.89 -10.63
N ILE A 77 7.42 11.32 -11.74
CA ILE A 77 8.17 11.33 -13.00
C ILE A 77 7.32 11.92 -14.13
N GLU A 78 7.88 12.91 -14.80
CA GLU A 78 7.39 13.48 -16.06
C GLU A 78 8.44 13.24 -17.15
N ARG A 79 7.99 12.94 -18.36
CA ARG A 79 8.86 12.65 -19.51
C ARG A 79 8.19 13.16 -20.78
N ASP A 80 8.95 13.75 -21.69
CA ASP A 80 8.38 14.23 -22.95
C ASP A 80 8.21 13.08 -23.97
N ASP A 81 9.04 12.03 -23.88
CA ASP A 81 8.96 10.82 -24.71
C ASP A 81 8.30 9.62 -23.96
N GLU A 82 7.21 9.10 -24.53
CA GLU A 82 6.47 7.93 -24.04
C GLU A 82 6.69 6.65 -24.88
N GLU A 83 7.50 6.67 -25.94
CA GLU A 83 7.73 5.50 -26.79
C GLU A 83 8.36 4.35 -26.01
N LEU A 84 9.38 4.65 -25.18
CA LEU A 84 9.95 3.66 -24.27
C LEU A 84 9.13 3.57 -22.97
N ARG A 85 8.41 2.46 -22.80
CA ARG A 85 7.70 2.17 -21.55
C ARG A 85 8.68 2.07 -20.38
N LEU A 86 8.36 2.73 -19.25
CA LEU A 86 9.18 2.68 -18.02
C LEU A 86 9.51 1.25 -17.58
N GLY A 87 8.56 0.31 -17.74
CA GLY A 87 8.75 -1.09 -17.38
C GLY A 87 9.79 -1.84 -18.23
N SER A 88 10.15 -1.29 -19.39
CA SER A 88 11.13 -1.87 -20.32
C SER A 88 12.52 -1.24 -20.19
N ALA A 89 12.69 -0.21 -19.36
CA ALA A 89 13.98 0.43 -19.13
C ALA A 89 14.97 -0.55 -18.47
N ALA A 90 16.26 -0.43 -18.80
CA ALA A 90 17.30 -1.32 -18.28
C ALA A 90 17.39 -1.27 -16.74
N GLU A 91 17.18 -0.10 -16.16
CA GLU A 91 17.17 0.18 -14.73
C GLU A 91 15.97 -0.49 -14.05
N HIS A 92 14.82 -0.56 -14.73
CA HIS A 92 13.67 -1.30 -14.22
C HIS A 92 13.93 -2.81 -14.26
N LEU A 93 14.42 -3.33 -15.39
CA LEU A 93 14.70 -4.76 -15.56
C LEU A 93 15.77 -5.27 -14.59
N SER A 94 16.77 -4.46 -14.29
CA SER A 94 17.81 -4.74 -13.28
C SER A 94 17.35 -4.50 -11.84
N GLY A 95 16.13 -3.97 -11.64
CA GLY A 95 15.51 -3.80 -10.34
C GLY A 95 16.01 -2.60 -9.54
N LEU A 96 16.58 -1.58 -10.20
CA LEU A 96 17.06 -0.36 -9.56
C LEU A 96 15.92 0.54 -9.08
N PHE A 97 14.73 0.39 -9.65
CA PHE A 97 13.52 1.07 -9.18
C PHE A 97 12.26 0.21 -9.35
N TYR A 98 11.21 0.62 -8.66
CA TYR A 98 9.86 0.05 -8.73
C TYR A 98 8.88 1.13 -9.23
N ILE A 99 8.03 0.79 -10.21
CA ILE A 99 6.92 1.67 -10.62
C ILE A 99 5.81 1.54 -9.58
N GLN A 100 5.75 2.48 -8.65
CA GLN A 100 4.88 2.45 -7.47
C GLN A 100 4.20 3.80 -7.31
N GLU A 101 2.92 3.78 -7.00
CA GLU A 101 2.16 4.99 -6.71
C GLU A 101 2.66 5.64 -5.41
N ALA A 102 2.77 6.97 -5.42
CA ALA A 102 3.15 7.75 -4.24
C ALA A 102 2.33 7.40 -2.99
N SER A 103 1.02 7.16 -3.15
CA SER A 103 0.12 6.73 -2.07
C SER A 103 0.54 5.38 -1.46
N SER A 104 0.98 4.43 -2.29
CA SER A 104 1.43 3.11 -1.84
C SER A 104 2.75 3.14 -1.08
N MET A 105 3.51 4.24 -1.14
CA MET A 105 4.76 4.40 -0.39
C MET A 105 4.52 4.82 1.06
N LEU A 106 3.40 5.49 1.33
CA LEU A 106 3.07 6.07 2.62
C LEU A 106 2.86 5.01 3.73
N PRO A 107 2.10 3.91 3.52
CA PRO A 107 1.92 2.88 4.53
C PRO A 107 3.22 2.32 5.10
N VAL A 108 4.18 2.04 4.21
CA VAL A 108 5.48 1.50 4.61
C VAL A 108 6.30 2.58 5.32
N SER A 109 6.28 3.81 4.84
CA SER A 109 6.99 4.92 5.50
C SER A 109 6.47 5.18 6.90
N ALA A 110 5.15 5.10 7.10
CA ALA A 110 4.52 5.20 8.42
C ALA A 110 4.88 4.02 9.34
N LEU A 111 4.93 2.80 8.79
CA LEU A 111 5.30 1.58 9.55
C LEU A 111 6.74 1.65 10.12
N PHE A 112 7.63 2.39 9.46
CA PHE A 112 9.03 2.58 9.86
C PHE A 112 9.30 3.94 10.52
N ALA A 113 8.28 4.75 10.79
CA ALA A 113 8.45 6.08 11.39
C ALA A 113 8.72 6.06 12.90
N GLY A 114 8.52 4.91 13.57
CA GLY A 114 8.79 4.74 15.00
C GLY A 114 10.26 4.48 15.34
N ASP A 115 10.59 4.55 16.63
CA ASP A 115 11.99 4.49 17.12
C ASP A 115 12.69 3.14 16.91
N ALA A 116 11.94 2.04 16.71
CA ALA A 116 12.49 0.69 16.62
C ALA A 116 12.13 0.03 15.28
N ALA A 117 13.16 -0.17 14.43
CA ALA A 117 13.01 -0.90 13.17
C ALA A 117 12.51 -2.34 13.42
N PRO A 118 11.43 -2.78 12.78
CA PRO A 118 10.94 -4.15 12.92
C PRO A 118 11.91 -5.15 12.29
N THR A 119 12.05 -6.34 12.91
CA THR A 119 12.90 -7.42 12.40
C THR A 119 12.10 -8.55 11.77
N ARG A 120 10.82 -8.70 12.17
CA ARG A 120 9.87 -9.66 11.61
C ARG A 120 8.61 -8.93 11.15
N VAL A 121 8.37 -8.93 9.84
CA VAL A 121 7.25 -8.19 9.24
C VAL A 121 6.30 -9.15 8.52
N LEU A 122 4.99 -8.95 8.69
CA LEU A 122 3.97 -9.61 7.86
C LEU A 122 3.35 -8.59 6.90
N ASP A 123 3.38 -8.90 5.61
CA ASP A 123 2.60 -8.21 4.58
C ASP A 123 1.43 -9.12 4.19
N VAL A 124 0.23 -8.79 4.65
CA VAL A 124 -0.94 -9.70 4.62
C VAL A 124 -1.49 -9.88 3.20
N ALA A 125 -1.34 -8.87 2.34
CA ALA A 125 -1.86 -8.82 0.98
C ALA A 125 -0.80 -8.20 0.05
N ALA A 126 0.27 -8.96 -0.14
CA ALA A 126 1.55 -8.46 -0.63
C ALA A 126 1.60 -8.19 -2.14
N ALA A 127 0.77 -8.85 -2.97
CA ALA A 127 0.92 -8.67 -4.42
C ALA A 127 0.48 -7.26 -4.85
N PRO A 128 1.14 -6.66 -5.86
CA PRO A 128 2.18 -7.23 -6.71
C PRO A 128 3.63 -7.17 -6.14
N GLY A 129 3.82 -6.75 -4.88
CA GLY A 129 5.12 -6.71 -4.19
C GLY A 129 5.72 -5.32 -4.00
N SER A 130 5.00 -4.25 -4.35
CA SER A 130 5.52 -2.88 -4.25
C SER A 130 5.86 -2.48 -2.81
N LYS A 131 4.97 -2.79 -1.87
CA LYS A 131 5.16 -2.49 -0.43
C LYS A 131 6.15 -3.47 0.20
N THR A 132 6.04 -4.76 -0.11
CA THR A 132 6.99 -5.79 0.37
C THR A 132 8.44 -5.47 0.00
N THR A 133 8.70 -5.07 -1.25
CA THR A 133 10.05 -4.70 -1.69
C THR A 133 10.55 -3.40 -1.06
N GLN A 134 9.63 -2.51 -0.64
CA GLN A 134 9.98 -1.30 0.11
C GLN A 134 10.36 -1.65 1.56
N ILE A 135 9.58 -2.53 2.21
CA ILE A 135 9.89 -3.06 3.54
C ILE A 135 11.27 -3.72 3.54
N ALA A 136 11.55 -4.60 2.57
CA ALA A 136 12.84 -5.27 2.45
C ALA A 136 14.02 -4.30 2.30
N ALA A 137 13.82 -3.22 1.54
CA ALA A 137 14.82 -2.18 1.36
C ALA A 137 15.11 -1.41 2.65
N LEU A 138 14.07 -1.01 3.39
CA LEU A 138 14.21 -0.35 4.70
C LEU A 138 14.82 -1.27 5.76
N MET A 139 14.60 -2.58 5.67
CA MET A 139 15.22 -3.58 6.53
C MET A 139 16.66 -3.95 6.09
N GLY A 140 17.17 -3.40 4.98
CA GLY A 140 18.50 -3.71 4.47
C GLY A 140 18.70 -5.20 4.18
N ASN A 141 17.65 -5.90 3.70
CA ASN A 141 17.63 -7.36 3.52
C ASN A 141 17.95 -8.17 4.81
N GLN A 142 17.81 -7.58 6.01
CA GLN A 142 17.98 -8.27 7.29
C GLN A 142 16.64 -8.72 7.89
N GLY A 143 16.67 -9.60 8.88
CA GLY A 143 15.45 -10.09 9.52
C GLY A 143 14.62 -11.01 8.61
N GLY A 144 13.29 -10.95 8.72
CA GLY A 144 12.39 -11.79 7.93
C GLY A 144 11.06 -11.10 7.60
N ILE A 145 10.59 -11.31 6.38
CA ILE A 145 9.29 -10.84 5.88
C ILE A 145 8.47 -12.06 5.48
N VAL A 146 7.22 -12.14 5.93
CA VAL A 146 6.22 -13.04 5.36
C VAL A 146 5.34 -12.23 4.44
N ALA A 147 5.41 -12.51 3.14
CA ALA A 147 4.60 -11.87 2.12
C ALA A 147 3.50 -12.83 1.68
N ASN A 148 2.29 -12.61 2.19
CA ASN A 148 1.12 -13.41 1.90
C ASN A 148 0.33 -12.83 0.74
N GLU A 149 -0.18 -13.69 -0.14
CA GLU A 149 -1.12 -13.29 -1.18
C GLU A 149 -2.22 -14.35 -1.29
N TYR A 150 -3.48 -13.92 -1.23
CA TYR A 150 -4.62 -14.83 -1.34
C TYR A 150 -4.85 -15.34 -2.77
N SER A 151 -4.51 -14.54 -3.78
CA SER A 151 -4.73 -14.91 -5.18
C SER A 151 -3.53 -15.66 -5.76
N ALA A 152 -3.69 -16.97 -6.01
CA ALA A 152 -2.66 -17.81 -6.62
C ALA A 152 -2.08 -17.25 -7.93
N SER A 153 -2.90 -16.57 -8.75
CA SER A 153 -2.44 -15.97 -10.00
C SER A 153 -1.49 -14.79 -9.77
N ARG A 154 -1.67 -14.06 -8.66
CA ARG A 154 -0.87 -12.88 -8.28
C ARG A 154 0.41 -13.25 -7.54
N VAL A 155 0.49 -14.43 -6.91
CA VAL A 155 1.72 -14.94 -6.27
C VAL A 155 2.90 -14.98 -7.25
N LYS A 156 2.66 -15.35 -8.51
CA LYS A 156 3.71 -15.38 -9.54
C LYS A 156 4.31 -13.99 -9.81
N VAL A 157 3.45 -12.97 -9.87
CA VAL A 157 3.86 -11.58 -10.08
C VAL A 157 4.62 -11.05 -8.86
N LEU A 158 4.13 -11.36 -7.66
CA LEU A 158 4.82 -11.05 -6.41
C LEU A 158 6.24 -11.64 -6.38
N HIS A 159 6.37 -12.93 -6.66
CA HIS A 159 7.67 -13.61 -6.74
C HIS A 159 8.61 -12.96 -7.77
N ALA A 160 8.10 -12.69 -8.98
CA ALA A 160 8.88 -12.07 -10.04
C ALA A 160 9.43 -10.69 -9.61
N ASN A 161 8.62 -9.87 -8.94
CA ASN A 161 9.06 -8.56 -8.45
C ASN A 161 10.06 -8.64 -7.29
N ILE A 162 9.84 -9.53 -6.33
CA ILE A 162 10.79 -9.78 -5.23
C ILE A 162 12.15 -10.21 -5.78
N SER A 163 12.15 -11.17 -6.72
CA SER A 163 13.36 -11.65 -7.36
C SER A 163 14.06 -10.56 -8.17
N ARG A 164 13.32 -9.81 -9.00
CA ARG A 164 13.86 -8.68 -9.78
C ARG A 164 14.49 -7.62 -8.88
N CYS A 165 13.88 -7.31 -7.74
CA CYS A 165 14.40 -6.32 -6.80
C CYS A 165 15.55 -6.84 -5.93
N GLY A 166 15.92 -8.12 -6.01
CA GLY A 166 17.01 -8.70 -5.21
C GLY A 166 16.67 -8.80 -3.72
N VAL A 167 15.39 -8.98 -3.40
CA VAL A 167 14.94 -9.19 -2.02
C VAL A 167 15.26 -10.62 -1.59
N GLN A 168 15.91 -10.77 -0.45
CA GLN A 168 16.44 -12.07 0.02
C GLN A 168 15.82 -12.56 1.33
N ASN A 169 15.27 -11.65 2.15
CA ASN A 169 14.74 -11.92 3.47
C ASN A 169 13.22 -12.18 3.48
N THR A 170 12.64 -12.66 2.38
CA THR A 170 11.17 -12.80 2.24
C THR A 170 10.74 -14.24 1.97
N ALA A 171 9.81 -14.74 2.78
CA ALA A 171 9.07 -15.98 2.54
C ALA A 171 7.71 -15.67 1.90
N LEU A 172 7.34 -16.43 0.87
CA LEU A 172 6.04 -16.32 0.20
C LEU A 172 5.04 -17.32 0.77
N THR A 173 3.83 -16.86 1.07
CA THR A 173 2.73 -17.71 1.51
C THR A 173 1.46 -17.43 0.70
N HIS A 174 0.57 -18.41 0.67
CA HIS A 174 -0.69 -18.35 -0.05
C HIS A 174 -1.81 -18.86 0.85
N PHE A 175 -2.28 -17.99 1.74
CA PHE A 175 -3.35 -18.26 2.69
C PHE A 175 -4.40 -17.14 2.69
N ASP A 176 -5.58 -17.45 3.21
CA ASP A 176 -6.48 -16.41 3.70
C ASP A 176 -5.80 -15.69 4.88
N GLY A 177 -5.66 -14.36 4.80
CA GLY A 177 -5.00 -13.57 5.83
C GLY A 177 -5.62 -13.76 7.23
N ARG A 178 -6.87 -14.24 7.31
CA ARG A 178 -7.56 -14.56 8.55
C ARG A 178 -6.90 -15.67 9.38
N VAL A 179 -6.01 -16.49 8.81
CA VAL A 179 -5.38 -17.60 9.54
C VAL A 179 -4.24 -17.18 10.48
N PHE A 180 -3.58 -16.04 10.22
CA PHE A 180 -2.30 -15.71 10.86
C PHE A 180 -2.40 -15.50 12.37
N GLY A 181 -3.47 -14.88 12.87
CA GLY A 181 -3.67 -14.63 14.29
C GLY A 181 -3.72 -15.90 15.14
N ALA A 182 -4.30 -16.98 14.61
CA ALA A 182 -4.36 -18.27 15.30
C ALA A 182 -3.11 -19.13 15.06
N ALA A 183 -2.55 -19.08 13.85
CA ALA A 183 -1.43 -19.93 13.46
C ALA A 183 -0.06 -19.41 13.95
N LEU A 184 0.11 -18.09 14.00
CA LEU A 184 1.36 -17.40 14.35
C LEU A 184 1.08 -16.27 15.35
N PRO A 185 0.55 -16.58 16.55
CA PRO A 185 0.26 -15.57 17.55
C PRO A 185 1.52 -14.82 17.97
N GLU A 186 1.40 -13.51 18.17
CA GLU A 186 2.44 -12.63 18.72
C GLU A 186 3.83 -12.77 18.07
N SER A 187 3.86 -13.13 16.78
CA SER A 187 5.07 -13.54 16.07
C SER A 187 5.74 -12.42 15.27
N PHE A 188 5.02 -11.33 14.99
CA PHE A 188 5.49 -10.24 14.13
C PHE A 188 5.66 -8.93 14.88
N ASP A 189 6.75 -8.23 14.59
CA ASP A 189 7.09 -6.93 15.17
C ASP A 189 6.29 -5.79 14.52
N ALA A 190 5.93 -5.99 13.26
CA ALA A 190 5.11 -5.11 12.46
C ALA A 190 4.31 -5.90 11.42
N ILE A 191 3.13 -5.42 11.08
CA ILE A 191 2.19 -6.00 10.15
C ILE A 191 1.62 -4.89 9.28
N LEU A 192 1.75 -5.06 7.98
CA LEU A 192 1.12 -4.24 6.98
C LEU A 192 -0.15 -4.94 6.49
N LEU A 193 -1.30 -4.37 6.80
CA LEU A 193 -2.60 -4.84 6.32
C LEU A 193 -3.10 -3.93 5.19
N ASP A 194 -2.56 -4.13 3.99
CA ASP A 194 -3.07 -3.49 2.76
C ASP A 194 -4.19 -4.33 2.14
N ALA A 195 -5.29 -4.48 2.87
CA ALA A 195 -6.38 -5.37 2.48
C ALA A 195 -7.10 -4.93 1.19
N PRO A 196 -7.80 -5.84 0.49
CA PRO A 196 -8.75 -5.45 -0.55
C PRO A 196 -9.70 -4.37 -0.05
N CYS A 197 -9.89 -3.33 -0.85
CA CYS A 197 -10.80 -2.23 -0.57
C CYS A 197 -11.78 -2.02 -1.73
N SER A 198 -12.78 -1.15 -1.53
CA SER A 198 -13.76 -0.77 -2.56
C SER A 198 -13.18 -0.09 -3.80
N GLY A 199 -11.89 0.25 -3.81
CA GLY A 199 -11.21 0.83 -4.99
C GLY A 199 -11.51 2.31 -5.23
N GLU A 200 -12.18 2.99 -4.31
CA GLU A 200 -12.53 4.42 -4.42
C GLU A 200 -11.32 5.33 -4.60
N GLY A 201 -10.16 4.93 -4.07
CA GLY A 201 -8.91 5.68 -4.19
C GLY A 201 -8.17 5.51 -5.52
N VAL A 202 -8.56 4.55 -6.36
CA VAL A 202 -7.84 4.21 -7.62
C VAL A 202 -8.55 4.68 -8.88
N VAL A 203 -9.62 5.47 -8.74
CA VAL A 203 -10.45 5.96 -9.88
C VAL A 203 -9.67 6.79 -10.91
N ARG A 204 -8.56 7.41 -10.49
CA ARG A 204 -7.64 8.16 -11.36
C ARG A 204 -6.73 7.27 -12.23
N LYS A 205 -6.64 5.99 -11.89
CA LYS A 205 -5.83 4.98 -12.58
C LYS A 205 -6.68 4.06 -13.44
N ASP A 206 -7.81 3.64 -12.92
CA ASP A 206 -8.78 2.79 -13.62
C ASP A 206 -10.15 3.49 -13.62
N PRO A 207 -10.58 4.06 -14.75
CA PRO A 207 -11.89 4.69 -14.88
C PRO A 207 -13.06 3.75 -14.60
N ASP A 208 -12.84 2.43 -14.72
CA ASP A 208 -13.84 1.40 -14.47
C ASP A 208 -13.78 0.87 -13.02
N ALA A 209 -12.91 1.42 -12.15
CA ALA A 209 -12.78 0.98 -10.76
C ALA A 209 -14.10 1.03 -9.97
N MET A 210 -14.98 1.99 -10.30
CA MET A 210 -16.28 2.17 -9.65
C MET A 210 -17.42 1.37 -10.29
N SER A 211 -17.15 0.59 -11.34
CA SER A 211 -18.20 -0.13 -12.10
C SER A 211 -18.99 -1.13 -11.25
N ASN A 212 -18.33 -1.79 -10.29
CA ASN A 212 -18.93 -2.75 -9.36
C ASN A 212 -19.14 -2.17 -7.96
N TRP A 213 -18.98 -0.85 -7.80
CA TRP A 213 -19.10 -0.21 -6.50
C TRP A 213 -20.56 -0.10 -6.08
N SER A 214 -20.85 -0.48 -4.83
CA SER A 214 -22.16 -0.27 -4.20
C SER A 214 -22.01 -0.13 -2.67
N PRO A 215 -22.97 0.49 -1.97
CA PRO A 215 -22.96 0.51 -0.51
C PRO A 215 -22.93 -0.90 0.13
N ASN A 216 -23.55 -1.88 -0.51
CA ASN A 216 -23.52 -3.27 -0.05
C ASN A 216 -22.13 -3.89 -0.19
N SER A 217 -21.45 -3.67 -1.32
CA SER A 217 -20.08 -4.18 -1.50
C SER A 217 -19.11 -3.53 -0.52
N VAL A 218 -19.26 -2.24 -0.22
CA VAL A 218 -18.47 -1.55 0.83
C VAL A 218 -18.68 -2.21 2.19
N ALA A 219 -19.93 -2.53 2.55
CA ALA A 219 -20.22 -3.19 3.82
C ALA A 219 -19.65 -4.61 3.93
N GLU A 220 -19.70 -5.40 2.85
CA GLU A 220 -19.10 -6.74 2.77
C GLU A 220 -17.57 -6.69 2.87
N ILE A 221 -16.94 -5.74 2.18
CA ILE A 221 -15.49 -5.52 2.24
C ILE A 221 -15.08 -5.08 3.65
N ALA A 222 -15.81 -4.15 4.26
CA ALA A 222 -15.55 -3.71 5.63
C ALA A 222 -15.69 -4.87 6.65
N ALA A 223 -16.63 -5.79 6.44
CA ALA A 223 -16.73 -6.99 7.26
C ALA A 223 -15.50 -7.89 7.13
N THR A 224 -15.03 -8.11 5.90
CA THR A 224 -13.80 -8.88 5.63
C THR A 224 -12.57 -8.20 6.26
N GLN A 225 -12.46 -6.87 6.14
CA GLN A 225 -11.36 -6.10 6.74
C GLN A 225 -11.35 -6.18 8.27
N ARG A 226 -12.52 -6.26 8.93
CA ARG A 226 -12.61 -6.50 10.39
C ARG A 226 -12.04 -7.85 10.79
N GLU A 227 -12.32 -8.90 10.02
CA GLU A 227 -11.77 -10.24 10.30
C GLU A 227 -10.26 -10.29 10.03
N LEU A 228 -9.79 -9.61 8.99
CA LEU A 228 -8.37 -9.52 8.67
C LEU A 228 -7.59 -8.72 9.73
N ILE A 229 -8.12 -7.58 10.18
CA ILE A 229 -7.45 -6.77 11.21
C ILE A 229 -7.46 -7.46 12.57
N ASP A 230 -8.49 -8.24 12.89
CA ASP A 230 -8.52 -9.08 14.09
C ASP A 230 -7.40 -10.14 14.06
N SER A 231 -7.28 -10.86 12.95
CA SER A 231 -6.22 -11.84 12.76
C SER A 231 -4.82 -11.21 12.82
N ALA A 232 -4.63 -10.08 12.15
CA ALA A 232 -3.39 -9.31 12.21
C ALA A 232 -3.07 -8.86 13.65
N PHE A 233 -4.06 -8.36 14.40
CA PHE A 233 -3.86 -7.93 15.78
C PHE A 233 -3.41 -9.08 16.70
N HIS A 234 -3.92 -10.30 16.52
CA HIS A 234 -3.46 -11.47 17.30
C HIS A 234 -2.07 -11.97 16.87
N ALA A 235 -1.69 -11.77 15.60
CA ALA A 235 -0.36 -12.12 15.10
C ALA A 235 0.73 -11.10 15.51
N LEU A 236 0.33 -9.88 15.89
CA LEU A 236 1.22 -8.79 16.30
C LEU A 236 1.80 -9.05 17.70
N ALA A 237 3.12 -8.94 17.83
CA ALA A 237 3.82 -9.11 19.09
C ALA A 237 3.32 -8.14 20.18
N ALA A 238 3.31 -8.61 21.42
CA ALA A 238 2.94 -7.79 22.56
C ALA A 238 3.79 -6.51 22.64
N GLY A 239 3.17 -5.39 23.04
CA GLY A 239 3.82 -4.08 23.11
C GLY A 239 4.03 -3.36 21.77
N ARG A 240 3.84 -4.00 20.61
CA ARG A 240 4.11 -3.42 19.28
C ARG A 240 2.88 -2.77 18.62
N ARG A 241 2.13 -1.96 19.36
CA ARG A 241 0.83 -1.43 18.87
C ARG A 241 0.94 -0.57 17.61
N ASP A 242 2.00 0.20 17.49
CA ASP A 242 2.26 1.06 16.32
C ASP A 242 2.73 0.27 15.10
N GLY A 243 2.97 -1.04 15.28
CA GLY A 243 3.38 -1.94 14.22
C GLY A 243 2.23 -2.42 13.34
N LEU A 244 0.97 -2.08 13.58
CA LEU A 244 -0.15 -2.49 12.72
C LEU A 244 -0.62 -1.33 11.84
N PHE A 245 -0.38 -1.43 10.53
CA PHE A 245 -0.88 -0.44 9.57
C PHE A 245 -2.19 -0.93 8.91
N PRO A 246 -3.31 -0.20 9.04
CA PRO A 246 -4.62 -0.60 8.51
C PRO A 246 -4.81 -0.30 7.02
N PRO A 247 -5.88 -0.80 6.38
CA PRO A 247 -6.20 -0.48 4.99
C PRO A 247 -6.39 1.04 4.75
N CYS A 248 -5.94 1.53 3.60
CA CYS A 248 -6.05 2.94 3.22
C CYS A 248 -7.06 3.15 2.07
N THR A 249 -8.34 3.34 2.42
CA THR A 249 -9.38 3.80 1.50
C THR A 249 -9.99 5.12 1.96
N LEU A 250 -10.83 5.72 1.11
CA LEU A 250 -11.43 7.04 1.31
C LEU A 250 -12.64 7.01 2.25
N ASN A 251 -13.47 5.97 2.20
CA ASN A 251 -14.65 5.91 3.06
C ASN A 251 -14.33 5.53 4.51
N ALA A 252 -15.18 6.02 5.41
CA ALA A 252 -15.03 5.78 6.83
C ALA A 252 -15.32 4.33 7.26
N GLN A 253 -16.12 3.58 6.50
CA GLN A 253 -16.56 2.24 6.86
C GLN A 253 -15.43 1.22 6.82
N GLU A 254 -14.55 1.36 5.83
CA GLU A 254 -13.38 0.49 5.61
C GLU A 254 -12.12 0.99 6.31
N ASN A 255 -12.08 2.25 6.74
CA ASN A 255 -10.92 2.85 7.39
C ASN A 255 -11.17 3.12 8.89
N GLN A 256 -11.68 4.30 9.26
CA GLN A 256 -11.81 4.71 10.66
C GLN A 256 -12.74 3.81 11.48
N GLN A 257 -13.80 3.25 10.88
CA GLN A 257 -14.73 2.36 11.59
C GLN A 257 -14.12 0.98 11.86
N VAL A 258 -13.30 0.45 10.96
CA VAL A 258 -12.55 -0.82 11.18
C VAL A 258 -11.57 -0.63 12.34
N VAL A 259 -10.81 0.46 12.34
CA VAL A 259 -9.88 0.79 13.42
C VAL A 259 -10.62 1.02 14.74
N ARG A 260 -11.73 1.76 14.72
CA ARG A 260 -12.55 2.00 15.92
C ARG A 260 -13.11 0.70 16.49
N TRP A 261 -13.61 -0.20 15.64
CA TRP A 261 -14.08 -1.52 16.06
C TRP A 261 -12.98 -2.33 16.78
N LEU A 262 -11.76 -2.32 16.25
CA LEU A 262 -10.62 -2.98 16.89
C LEU A 262 -10.31 -2.35 18.26
N LEU A 263 -10.31 -1.01 18.35
CA LEU A 263 -10.08 -0.29 19.60
C LEU A 263 -11.19 -0.50 20.63
N ASP A 264 -12.45 -0.59 20.22
CA ASP A 264 -13.56 -0.86 21.13
C ASP A 264 -13.50 -2.29 21.68
N THR A 265 -13.06 -3.23 20.84
CA THR A 265 -12.95 -4.66 21.18
C THR A 265 -11.72 -4.93 22.08
N TYR A 266 -10.58 -4.28 21.80
CA TYR A 266 -9.29 -4.60 22.43
C TYR A 266 -8.62 -3.44 23.19
N GLY A 267 -9.15 -2.22 23.15
CA GLY A 267 -8.51 -1.02 23.69
C GLY A 267 -8.14 -1.10 25.18
N ARG A 268 -8.95 -1.82 25.97
CA ARG A 268 -8.64 -2.09 27.40
C ARG A 268 -7.66 -3.26 27.60
N ARG A 269 -7.64 -4.25 26.70
CA ARG A 269 -6.66 -5.36 26.74
C ARG A 269 -5.28 -4.92 26.27
N GLY A 270 -5.20 -4.00 25.31
CA GLY A 270 -3.95 -3.40 24.85
C GLY A 270 -3.17 -2.78 26.02
N GLN A 271 -3.85 -2.03 26.90
CA GLN A 271 -3.23 -1.36 28.07
C GLN A 271 -2.56 -2.33 29.04
N ARG A 272 -3.09 -3.55 29.20
CA ARG A 272 -2.46 -4.60 30.02
C ARG A 272 -1.31 -5.32 29.31
N ARG A 273 -1.34 -5.42 27.97
CA ARG A 273 -0.26 -6.03 27.16
C ARG A 273 1.00 -5.16 27.03
N ALA A 274 0.95 -3.89 27.40
CA ALA A 274 2.10 -2.97 27.40
C ALA A 274 2.78 -2.86 28.78
N ALA A 275 2.19 -3.45 29.82
CA ALA A 275 2.66 -3.35 31.20
C ALA A 275 3.25 -4.67 31.72
N GLY A 276 3.50 -5.65 30.83
CA GLY A 276 4.10 -6.94 31.12
C GLY A 276 5.43 -7.11 30.40
#